data_AF-A0A800IN73-F1
#
_entry.id   AF-A0A800IN73-F1
#
_cell.length_a   1.000
_cell.length_b   1.000
_cell.length_c   1.000
_cell.angle_alpha   90.00
_cell.angle_beta   90.00
_cell.angle_gamma   90.00
#
_symmetry.space_group_name_H-M   'P 1'
#
loop_
_entity.id
_entity.type
_entity.pdbx_description
1 polymer ?
#
loop_
_entity_poly.entity_id
_entity_poly.type
_entity_poly.pdbx_seq_one_letter_code
_entity_poly.pdbx_strand_id
1 'polypeptide(L)'
;MAGEALKVGKVYNDLQVVSDGAEAMRFLTKEGKCVDKPKPDLILLDPNLPKKDGREVQEEIKADESLSDLYVRLYGIRPDPIRY
;
A
#
# COMPACT_ATOMS: atom_id res chain seq x y z
N MET A 1 -1.51 10.69 8.08
CA MET A 1 -0.30 10.45 8.90
C MET A 1 0.63 9.35 8.37
N ALA A 2 0.25 8.56 7.35
CA ALA A 2 1.12 7.49 6.83
C ALA A 2 2.43 7.97 6.16
N GLY A 3 2.43 9.14 5.52
CA GLY A 3 3.62 9.65 4.81
C GLY A 3 4.79 10.09 5.70
N GLU A 4 4.55 10.36 6.99
CA GLU A 4 5.60 10.83 7.90
C GLU A 4 6.34 9.69 8.60
N ALA A 5 5.67 8.55 8.83
CA ALA A 5 6.26 7.41 9.52
C ALA A 5 7.41 6.75 8.73
N LEU A 6 7.38 6.83 7.40
CA LEU A 6 8.40 6.21 6.55
C LEU A 6 9.65 7.08 6.33
N LYS A 7 9.62 8.37 6.73
CA LYS A 7 10.80 9.25 6.66
C LYS A 7 11.83 9.01 7.76
N VAL A 8 11.50 8.21 8.77
CA VAL A 8 12.33 8.03 9.98
C VAL A 8 13.43 6.97 9.79
N GLY A 9 13.28 6.06 8.82
CA GLY A 9 14.34 5.12 8.44
C GLY A 9 15.06 5.62 7.19
N LYS A 10 16.38 5.70 7.21
CA LYS A 10 17.25 5.88 6.02
C LYS A 10 17.11 4.67 5.07
N VAL A 11 15.93 4.47 4.49
CA VAL A 11 15.71 3.50 3.43
C VAL A 11 15.66 4.31 2.14
N TYR A 12 16.61 4.06 1.24
CA TYR A 12 16.62 4.60 -0.13
C TYR A 12 15.47 3.99 -0.95
N ASN A 13 14.23 4.18 -0.52
CA ASN A 13 13.05 3.70 -1.22
C ASN A 13 12.36 4.87 -1.91
N ASP A 14 12.02 4.69 -3.18
CA ASP A 14 11.07 5.54 -3.89
C ASP A 14 9.68 5.37 -3.25
N LEU A 15 9.45 6.15 -2.20
CA LEU A 15 8.18 6.14 -1.48
C LEU A 15 7.10 6.82 -2.33
N GLN A 16 6.12 6.02 -2.75
CA GLN A 16 4.93 6.50 -3.42
C GLN A 16 3.75 6.42 -2.45
N VAL A 17 3.13 7.57 -2.18
CA VAL A 17 1.93 7.65 -1.33
C VAL A 17 0.74 7.91 -2.22
N VAL A 18 -0.28 7.07 -2.11
CA VAL A 18 -1.57 7.20 -2.78
C VAL A 18 -2.66 7.50 -1.75
N SER A 19 -3.71 8.19 -2.17
CA SER A 19 -4.69 8.82 -1.28
C SER A 19 -5.83 7.87 -0.89
N ASP A 20 -6.13 6.88 -1.73
CA ASP A 20 -7.16 5.87 -1.49
C ASP A 20 -6.89 4.57 -2.27
N GLY A 21 -7.68 3.52 -1.97
CA GLY A 21 -7.53 2.21 -2.59
C GLY A 21 -7.81 2.18 -4.10
N ALA A 22 -8.58 3.14 -4.64
CA ALA A 22 -8.81 3.23 -6.08
C ALA A 22 -7.60 3.82 -6.79
N GLU A 23 -6.97 4.83 -6.21
CA GLU A 23 -5.69 5.36 -6.69
C GLU A 23 -4.57 4.30 -6.58
N ALA A 24 -4.59 3.48 -5.51
CA ALA A 24 -3.66 2.36 -5.36
C ALA A 24 -3.78 1.35 -6.52
N MET A 25 -5.00 0.92 -6.88
CA MET A 25 -5.17 -0.03 -7.98
C MET A 25 -4.69 0.55 -9.32
N ARG A 26 -5.04 1.81 -9.62
CA ARG A 26 -4.55 2.50 -10.84
C ARG A 26 -3.03 2.61 -10.89
N PHE A 27 -2.41 2.79 -9.73
CA PHE A 27 -0.95 2.82 -9.62
C PHE A 27 -0.34 1.45 -9.96
N LEU A 28 -0.94 0.37 -9.45
CA LEU A 28 -0.43 -0.99 -9.64
C LEU A 28 -0.69 -1.53 -11.04
N THR A 29 -1.85 -1.24 -11.62
CA THR A 29 -2.19 -1.57 -13.02
C THR A 29 -1.48 -0.66 -14.04
N LYS A 30 -0.69 0.32 -13.57
CA LYS A 30 0.01 1.32 -14.37
C LYS A 30 -0.92 2.09 -15.31
N GLU A 31 -2.12 2.39 -14.85
CA GLU A 31 -3.10 3.12 -15.64
C GLU A 31 -2.99 4.65 -15.47
N GLY A 32 -3.31 5.39 -16.52
CA GLY A 32 -3.37 6.84 -16.50
C GLY A 32 -2.01 7.49 -16.22
N LYS A 33 -1.90 8.24 -15.11
CA LYS A 33 -0.71 9.03 -14.76
C LYS A 33 0.43 8.19 -14.16
N CYS A 34 0.24 6.88 -14.01
CA CYS A 34 1.17 5.98 -13.32
C CYS A 34 1.96 5.06 -14.28
N VAL A 35 1.81 5.22 -15.60
CA VAL A 35 2.45 4.38 -16.63
C VAL A 35 3.97 4.29 -16.46
N ASP A 36 4.63 5.43 -16.22
CA ASP A 36 6.09 5.51 -16.11
C ASP A 36 6.62 5.26 -14.70
N LYS A 37 5.74 4.95 -13.73
CA LYS A 37 6.19 4.74 -12.36
C LYS A 37 6.77 3.33 -12.18
N PRO A 38 7.86 3.19 -11.40
CA PRO A 38 8.43 1.89 -11.09
C PRO A 38 7.39 1.03 -10.36
N LYS A 39 7.40 -0.28 -10.63
CA LYS A 39 6.58 -1.25 -9.91
C LYS A 39 7.13 -1.32 -8.47
N PRO A 40 6.28 -1.17 -7.43
CA PRO A 40 6.76 -1.17 -6.06
C PRO A 40 7.09 -2.60 -5.62
N ASP A 41 8.11 -2.80 -4.78
CA ASP A 41 8.42 -4.13 -4.22
C ASP A 41 7.65 -4.41 -2.91
N LEU A 42 7.15 -3.36 -2.25
CA LEU A 42 6.44 -3.42 -0.97
C LEU A 42 5.24 -2.47 -0.99
N ILE A 43 4.09 -2.99 -0.58
CA ILE A 43 2.86 -2.21 -0.41
C ILE A 43 2.41 -2.31 1.04
N LEU A 44 2.31 -1.13 1.69
CA LEU A 44 1.72 -0.97 3.02
C LEU A 44 0.31 -0.40 2.86
N LEU A 45 -0.70 -1.21 3.18
CA LEU A 45 -2.11 -0.82 3.11
C LEU A 45 -2.65 -0.55 4.50
N ASP A 46 -3.27 0.61 4.73
CA ASP A 46 -4.02 0.84 5.95
C ASP A 46 -5.34 0.06 5.89
N PRO A 47 -5.72 -0.74 6.90
CA PRO A 47 -7.02 -1.42 6.92
C PRO A 47 -8.20 -0.45 7.03
N ASN A 48 -8.00 0.78 7.50
CA ASN A 48 -9.03 1.80 7.67
C ASN A 48 -8.99 2.87 6.56
N LEU A 49 -8.63 2.49 5.33
CA LEU A 49 -8.57 3.41 4.20
C LEU A 49 -9.94 4.09 3.97
N PRO A 50 -9.95 5.41 3.70
CA PRO A 50 -11.17 6.08 3.28
C PRO A 50 -11.60 5.57 1.90
N LYS A 51 -12.92 5.37 1.72
CA LYS A 51 -13.62 4.99 0.47
C LYS A 51 -13.47 3.54 -0.03
N LYS A 52 -12.43 2.80 0.32
CA LYS A 52 -12.26 1.38 -0.10
C LYS A 52 -11.53 0.61 1.00
N ASP A 53 -12.01 -0.58 1.37
CA ASP A 53 -11.39 -1.38 2.43
C ASP A 53 -10.00 -1.85 1.95
N GLY A 54 -8.98 -1.71 2.80
CA GLY A 54 -7.63 -2.18 2.49
C GLY A 54 -7.57 -3.68 2.23
N ARG A 55 -8.54 -4.45 2.73
CA ARG A 55 -8.70 -5.88 2.45
C ARG A 55 -9.20 -6.14 1.04
N GLU A 56 -10.17 -5.39 0.55
CA GLU A 56 -10.67 -5.52 -0.83
C GLU A 56 -9.53 -5.25 -1.82
N VAL A 57 -8.72 -4.22 -1.56
CA VAL A 57 -7.52 -3.92 -2.36
C VAL A 57 -6.51 -5.07 -2.30
N GLN A 58 -6.29 -5.66 -1.13
CA GLN A 58 -5.38 -6.80 -1.00
C GLN A 58 -5.88 -8.03 -1.75
N GLU A 59 -7.18 -8.28 -1.76
CA GLU A 59 -7.80 -9.39 -2.51
C GLU A 59 -7.67 -9.18 -4.02
N GLU A 60 -7.94 -7.96 -4.51
CA GLU A 60 -7.76 -7.61 -5.92
C GLU A 60 -6.30 -7.77 -6.37
N ILE A 61 -5.33 -7.34 -5.56
CA ILE A 61 -3.90 -7.53 -5.87
C ILE A 61 -3.53 -9.01 -5.93
N LYS A 62 -4.07 -9.83 -5.03
CA LYS A 62 -3.81 -11.29 -5.03
C LYS A 62 -4.47 -12.02 -6.18
N ALA A 63 -5.59 -11.50 -6.70
CA ALA A 63 -6.30 -12.07 -7.82
C ALA A 63 -5.63 -11.75 -9.17
N ASP A 64 -4.82 -10.70 -9.23
CA ASP A 64 -4.07 -10.31 -10.43
C ASP A 64 -2.70 -11.01 -10.48
N GLU A 65 -2.54 -11.94 -11.42
CA GLU A 65 -1.27 -12.68 -11.61
C GLU A 65 -0.08 -11.75 -11.88
N SER A 66 -0.30 -10.61 -12.54
CA SER A 66 0.76 -9.64 -12.84
C SER A 66 1.27 -8.89 -11.60
N LEU A 67 0.50 -8.94 -10.50
CA LEU A 67 0.81 -8.34 -9.22
C LEU A 67 1.15 -9.37 -8.14
N SER A 68 1.13 -10.66 -8.48
CA SER A 68 1.34 -11.76 -7.52
C SER A 68 2.73 -11.75 -6.84
N ASP A 69 3.75 -11.22 -7.51
CA ASP A 69 5.10 -11.06 -6.94
C ASP A 69 5.19 -9.93 -5.89
N LEU A 70 4.14 -9.13 -5.71
CA LEU A 70 4.16 -7.98 -4.82
C LEU A 70 3.91 -8.38 -3.37
N TYR A 71 4.77 -7.87 -2.47
CA TYR A 71 4.55 -8.06 -1.05
C TYR A 71 3.54 -7.04 -0.52
N VAL A 72 2.34 -7.51 -0.17
CA VAL A 72 1.26 -6.68 0.38
C VAL A 72 1.04 -6.96 1.86
N ARG A 73 1.19 -5.92 2.70
CA ARG A 73 0.96 -6.01 4.14
C ARG A 73 -0.04 -4.96 4.61
N LEU A 74 -1.06 -5.41 5.34
CA LEU A 74 -1.93 -4.52 6.09
C LEU A 74 -1.15 -3.92 7.26
N TYR A 75 -1.02 -2.60 7.30
CA TYR A 75 -0.41 -1.83 8.37
C TYR A 75 -1.50 -1.06 9.11
N GLY A 76 -1.93 -1.61 10.25
CA GLY A 76 -2.79 -0.91 11.19
C GLY A 76 -2.01 -0.63 12.47
N ILE A 77 -2.23 0.53 13.09
CA ILE A 77 -1.80 0.79 14.45
C ILE A 77 -2.59 -0.18 15.34
N ARG A 78 -2.05 -1.38 15.59
CA ARG A 78 -2.56 -2.22 16.67
C ARG A 78 -2.20 -1.48 17.95
N PRO A 79 -3.17 -1.13 18.82
CA PRO A 79 -2.80 -0.80 20.18
C PRO A 79 -2.06 -2.03 20.71
N ASP A 80 -0.82 -1.85 21.16
CA ASP A 80 -0.08 -2.88 21.87
C ASP A 80 -1.01 -3.49 22.92
N PRO A 81 -1.26 -4.82 22.91
CA PRO A 81 -1.95 -5.44 24.03
C PRO A 81 -0.99 -5.29 25.20
N ILE A 82 -1.27 -4.31 26.06
CA ILE A 82 -0.50 -4.00 27.25
C ILE A 82 -0.29 -5.33 27.99
N ARG A 83 0.97 -5.77 28.05
CA ARG A 83 1.38 -6.85 28.94
C ARG A 83 1.17 -6.34 30.37
N TYR A 84 0.16 -6.88 31.04
CA TYR A 84 0.08 -6.94 32.49
C TYR A 84 0.45 -8.35 32.94
#